data_AF-A0A183HNI3-F1
#
_entry.id   AF-A0A183HNI3-F1
#
_cell.length_a   1.000
_cell.length_b   1.000
_cell.length_c   1.000
_cell.angle_alpha   90.00
_cell.angle_beta   90.00
_cell.angle_gamma   90.00
#
_symmetry.space_group_name_H-M   'P 1'
#
loop_
_entity.id
_entity.type
_entity.pdbx_description
1 polymer ?
#
loop_
_entity_poly.entity_id
_entity_poly.type
_entity_poly.pdbx_seq_one_letter_code
_entity_poly.pdbx_strand_id
1 'polypeptide(L)'
;MSGPLLALLGKLEHRVRRVCIVDTPVDYAFLPDSFFSYMARNMPNLQFIYLREIDLEKINRGTTVELAEHPQLKKLIVHKCRNYEVSPII
;
A
#
# COMPACT_ATOMS: atom_id res chain seq x y z
N MET A 1 -5.87 18.65 -13.09
CA MET A 1 -4.42 18.74 -13.39
C MET A 1 -3.68 17.99 -12.30
N SER A 2 -2.90 16.96 -12.65
CA SER A 2 -2.16 16.16 -11.69
C SER A 2 -1.01 16.98 -11.12
N GLY A 3 -0.88 17.06 -9.78
CA GLY A 3 0.23 17.78 -9.15
C GLY A 3 1.60 17.20 -9.53
N PRO A 4 2.70 17.96 -9.35
CA PRO A 4 4.05 17.53 -9.75
C PRO A 4 4.46 16.15 -9.20
N LEU A 5 4.00 15.82 -7.99
CA LEU A 5 4.25 14.52 -7.35
C LEU A 5 3.56 13.36 -8.09
N LEU A 6 2.30 13.52 -8.48
CA LEU A 6 1.56 12.51 -9.25
C LEU A 6 2.20 12.30 -10.63
N ALA A 7 2.65 13.38 -11.27
CA ALA A 7 3.35 13.30 -12.56
C ALA A 7 4.68 12.55 -12.44
N LEU A 8 5.40 12.70 -11.32
CA LEU A 8 6.62 11.94 -11.04
C LEU A 8 6.31 10.47 -10.78
N LEU A 9 5.30 10.17 -9.96
CA LEU A 9 4.88 8.79 -9.68
C LEU A 9 4.48 8.06 -10.95
N GLY A 10 3.67 8.67 -11.81
CA GLY A 10 3.27 8.06 -13.09
C GLY A 10 4.45 7.73 -14.02
N LYS A 11 5.55 8.48 -13.93
CA LYS A 11 6.77 8.16 -14.70
C LYS A 11 7.60 7.03 -14.10
N LEU A 12 7.45 6.75 -12.81
CA LEU A 12 8.29 5.82 -12.07
C LEU A 12 7.56 4.53 -11.69
N GLU A 13 6.23 4.50 -11.70
CA GLU A 13 5.39 3.40 -11.23
C GLU A 13 5.78 2.03 -11.83
N HIS A 14 6.08 1.98 -13.13
CA HIS A 14 6.53 0.76 -13.81
C HIS A 14 7.89 0.24 -13.33
N ARG A 15 8.69 1.07 -12.65
CA ARG A 15 9.99 0.68 -12.10
C ARG A 15 9.92 0.31 -10.61
N VAL A 16 8.83 0.67 -9.94
CA VAL A 16 8.69 0.44 -8.51
C VAL A 16 8.55 -1.06 -8.26
N ARG A 17 9.48 -1.60 -7.48
CA ARG A 17 9.45 -3.00 -7.02
C ARG A 17 9.18 -3.13 -5.53
N ARG A 18 9.43 -2.08 -4.77
CA ARG A 18 9.33 -2.07 -3.31
C ARG A 18 8.75 -0.74 -2.86
N VAL A 19 7.75 -0.81 -2.01
CA VAL A 19 7.20 0.36 -1.31
C VAL A 19 7.38 0.15 0.19
N CYS A 20 7.93 1.16 0.85
CA CYS A 20 8.11 1.19 2.29
C CYS A 20 7.44 2.46 2.81
N ILE A 21 6.49 2.30 3.73
CA ILE A 21 5.74 3.40 4.32
C ILE A 21 5.86 3.24 5.82
N VAL A 22 6.37 4.28 6.44
CA VAL A 22 6.56 4.36 7.89
C VAL A 22 5.95 5.67 8.33
N ASP A 23 5.04 5.61 9.29
CA ASP A 23 4.51 6.78 9.97
C ASP A 23 4.84 6.68 11.46
N THR A 24 5.30 7.75 12.09
CA THR A 24 5.67 7.75 13.52
C THR A 24 5.64 9.18 14.09
N PRO A 25 4.82 9.48 15.11
CA PRO A 25 3.77 8.65 15.72
C PRO A 25 2.47 8.64 14.89
N VAL A 26 1.67 7.58 15.06
CA VAL A 26 0.40 7.39 14.33
C VAL A 26 -0.72 8.20 14.97
N ASP A 27 -0.79 9.48 14.67
CA ASP A 27 -1.83 10.35 15.25
C ASP A 27 -3.08 10.46 14.35
N TYR A 28 -3.01 10.02 13.08
CA TYR A 28 -4.13 10.10 12.13
C TYR A 28 -3.94 9.15 10.94
N ALA A 29 -5.01 8.94 10.17
CA ALA A 29 -4.94 8.18 8.93
C ALA A 29 -4.07 8.93 7.88
N PHE A 30 -2.82 8.49 7.74
CA PHE A 30 -1.82 9.10 6.87
C PHE A 30 -2.12 8.92 5.38
N LEU A 31 -2.64 7.75 4.98
CA LEU A 31 -2.84 7.42 3.57
C LEU A 31 -4.29 7.04 3.26
N PRO A 32 -4.89 7.59 2.19
CA PRO A 32 -6.20 7.18 1.73
C PRO A 32 -6.14 5.82 1.02
N ASP A 33 -7.27 5.12 0.99
CA ASP A 33 -7.47 3.88 0.20
C ASP A 33 -6.95 4.02 -1.25
N SER A 34 -7.20 5.19 -1.87
CA SER A 34 -6.81 5.47 -3.25
C SER A 34 -5.30 5.36 -3.51
N PHE A 35 -4.46 5.56 -2.48
CA PHE A 35 -3.03 5.33 -2.61
C PHE A 35 -2.71 3.84 -2.73
N PHE A 36 -3.36 3.00 -1.92
CA PHE A 36 -3.21 1.55 -1.96
C PHE A 36 -3.77 0.96 -3.26
N SER A 37 -4.94 1.44 -3.72
CA SER A 37 -5.48 1.03 -5.03
C SER A 37 -4.57 1.48 -6.18
N TYR A 38 -3.97 2.67 -6.09
CA TYR A 38 -2.99 3.12 -7.08
C TYR A 38 -1.78 2.19 -7.18
N MET A 39 -1.21 1.77 -6.04
CA MET A 39 -0.13 0.79 -6.00
C MET A 39 -0.53 -0.54 -6.66
N ALA A 40 -1.70 -1.07 -6.30
CA ALA A 40 -2.20 -2.34 -6.83
C ALA A 40 -2.41 -2.31 -8.35
N ARG A 41 -2.84 -1.17 -8.91
CA ARG A 41 -3.23 -1.07 -10.33
C ARG A 41 -2.11 -0.58 -11.24
N ASN A 42 -1.24 0.30 -10.76
CA ASN A 42 -0.31 1.04 -11.62
C ASN A 42 1.17 0.68 -11.41
N MET A 43 1.49 -0.16 -10.41
CA MET A 43 2.86 -0.63 -10.16
C MET A 43 3.02 -2.11 -10.54
N PRO A 44 3.04 -2.47 -11.83
CA PRO A 44 2.97 -3.87 -12.28
C PRO A 44 4.15 -4.74 -11.80
N ASN A 45 5.26 -4.10 -11.42
CA ASN A 45 6.46 -4.76 -10.92
C ASN A 45 6.57 -4.76 -9.39
N LEU A 46 5.53 -4.35 -8.66
CA LEU A 46 5.53 -4.28 -7.21
C LEU A 46 5.63 -5.69 -6.60
N GLN A 47 6.68 -5.91 -5.82
CA GLN A 47 7.01 -7.21 -5.22
C GLN A 47 6.92 -7.20 -3.69
N PHE A 48 7.19 -6.05 -3.07
CA PHE A 48 7.22 -5.94 -1.61
C PHE A 48 6.54 -4.66 -1.15
N ILE A 49 5.66 -4.79 -0.18
CA ILE A 49 5.08 -3.68 0.54
C ILE A 49 5.43 -3.85 2.01
N TYR A 50 6.04 -2.82 2.60
CA TYR A 50 6.33 -2.75 4.02
C TYR A 50 5.58 -1.57 4.62
N LEU A 51 4.67 -1.86 5.55
CA LEU A 51 3.90 -0.87 6.30
C LEU A 51 4.34 -0.96 7.76
N ARG A 52 4.79 0.16 8.34
CA ARG A 52 5.13 0.24 9.75
C ARG A 52 4.38 1.38 10.42
N GLU A 53 3.72 1.06 11.53
CA GLU A 53 3.01 2.05 12.34
C GLU A 53 2.02 2.84 11.45
N ILE A 54 1.21 2.14 10.67
CA ILE A 54 0.16 2.75 9.84
C ILE A 54 -1.20 2.41 10.42
N ASP A 55 -2.14 3.36 10.39
CA ASP A 55 -3.56 3.08 10.62
C ASP A 55 -4.21 2.56 9.32
N LEU A 56 -4.66 1.30 9.33
CA LEU A 56 -5.20 0.62 8.16
C LEU A 56 -6.74 0.63 8.11
N GLU A 57 -7.42 1.35 9.03
CA GLU A 57 -8.89 1.44 9.10
C GLU A 57 -9.51 1.86 7.76
N LYS A 58 -8.80 2.69 6.99
CA LYS A 58 -9.29 3.26 5.72
C LYS A 58 -9.00 2.40 4.50
N ILE A 59 -8.39 1.23 4.63
CA ILE A 59 -8.17 0.35 3.47
C ILE A 59 -9.43 -0.47 3.23
N ASN A 60 -10.02 -0.28 2.06
CA ASN A 60 -11.25 -0.97 1.70
C ASN A 60 -10.96 -2.42 1.34
N ARG A 61 -11.94 -3.30 1.62
CA ARG A 61 -11.87 -4.73 1.27
C ARG A 61 -11.54 -4.97 -0.21
N GLY A 62 -12.09 -4.16 -1.11
CA GLY A 62 -11.80 -4.25 -2.55
C GLY A 62 -10.31 -4.03 -2.87
N THR A 63 -9.69 -3.01 -2.27
CA THR A 63 -8.26 -2.74 -2.42
C THR A 63 -7.41 -3.85 -1.83
N THR A 64 -7.83 -4.44 -0.71
CA THR A 64 -7.14 -5.61 -0.14
C THR A 64 -7.18 -6.81 -1.09
N VAL A 65 -8.31 -7.05 -1.75
CA VAL A 65 -8.43 -8.12 -2.78
C VAL A 65 -7.52 -7.82 -3.97
N GLU A 66 -7.52 -6.59 -4.48
CA GLU A 66 -6.63 -6.20 -5.59
C GLU A 66 -5.14 -6.38 -5.25
N LEU A 67 -4.74 -6.05 -4.02
CA LEU A 67 -3.38 -6.30 -3.55
C LEU A 67 -3.08 -7.79 -3.42
N ALA A 68 -4.03 -8.59 -2.94
CA ALA A 68 -3.87 -10.05 -2.81
C ALA A 68 -3.74 -10.74 -4.18
N GLU A 69 -4.42 -10.23 -5.20
CA GLU A 69 -4.39 -10.74 -6.58
C GLU A 69 -3.23 -10.15 -7.42
N HIS A 70 -2.42 -9.26 -6.85
CA HIS A 70 -1.35 -8.58 -7.58
C HIS A 70 -0.29 -9.58 -8.09
N PRO A 71 -0.04 -9.65 -9.41
CA PRO A 71 0.65 -10.79 -10.04
C PRO A 71 2.13 -10.92 -9.64
N GLN A 72 2.75 -9.84 -9.18
CA GLN A 72 4.15 -9.82 -8.76
C GLN A 72 4.33 -9.66 -7.25
N LEU A 73 3.25 -9.43 -6.48
CA LEU A 73 3.37 -9.13 -5.06
C LEU A 73 3.73 -10.40 -4.29
N LYS A 74 4.92 -10.43 -3.71
CA LYS A 74 5.44 -11.60 -2.98
C LYS A 74 5.20 -11.51 -1.50
N LYS A 75 5.19 -10.29 -0.96
CA LYS A 75 5.08 -10.07 0.48
C LYS A 75 4.51 -8.69 0.81
N LEU A 76 3.48 -8.69 1.64
CA LEU A 76 3.01 -7.54 2.39
C LEU A 76 3.41 -7.74 3.85
N ILE A 77 4.27 -6.86 4.37
CA ILE A 77 4.72 -6.90 5.75
C ILE A 77 4.03 -5.77 6.50
N VAL A 78 3.36 -6.12 7.58
CA VAL A 78 2.63 -5.20 8.44
C VAL A 78 3.29 -5.23 9.81
N HIS A 79 3.87 -4.12 10.25
CA HIS A 79 4.61 -4.03 11.51
C HIS A 79 4.03 -2.93 12.39
N LYS A 80 3.51 -3.27 13.58
CA LYS A 80 2.90 -2.30 14.51
C LYS A 80 1.80 -1.42 13.88
N CYS A 81 1.16 -1.87 12.81
CA CYS A 81 0.00 -1.18 12.26
C CYS A 81 -1.23 -1.42 13.17
N ARG A 82 -2.29 -0.64 12.98
CA ARG A 82 -3.56 -0.75 13.71
C ARG A 82 -4.73 -0.98 12.75
N ASN A 83 -5.88 -1.39 13.29
CA ASN A 83 -7.14 -1.51 12.55
C ASN A 83 -7.08 -2.42 11.31
N TYR A 84 -6.46 -3.59 11.46
CA TYR A 84 -6.49 -4.67 10.46
C TYR A 84 -6.75 -6.00 11.15
N GLU A 85 -7.52 -6.87 10.50
CA GLU A 85 -7.72 -8.24 10.98
C GLU A 85 -6.51 -9.10 10.57
N VAL A 86 -5.81 -9.63 11.56
CA VAL A 86 -4.87 -10.72 11.33
C VAL A 86 -5.72 -11.98 11.19
N SER A 87 -5.96 -12.43 9.96
CA SER A 87 -6.54 -13.77 9.79
C SER A 87 -5.51 -14.77 10.33
N PRO A 88 -5.84 -15.57 11.37
CA PRO A 88 -5.00 -16.69 11.74
C PRO A 88 -5.07 -17.66 10.57
N ILE A 89 -3.96 -17.80 9.85
CA ILE A 89 -3.81 -18.83 8.83
C ILE A 89 -3.87 -20.17 9.58
N ILE A 90 -4.92 -20.95 9.31
CA ILE A 90 -5.02 -22.38 9.65
C ILE A 90 -4.39 -23.16 8.49
#